data_AF-A0A9W8UJQ0-F1
#
_entry.id   AF-A0A9W8UJQ0-F1
#
_cell.length_a   1.000
_cell.length_b   1.000
_cell.length_c   1.000
_cell.angle_alpha   90.00
_cell.angle_beta   90.00
_cell.angle_gamma   90.00
#
_symmetry.space_group_name_H-M   'P 1'
#
loop_
_entity.id
_entity.type
_entity.pdbx_description
1 polymer ?
#
loop_
_entity_poly.entity_id
_entity_poly.type
_entity_poly.pdbx_seq_one_letter_code
_entity_poly.pdbx_strand_id
1 'polypeptide(L)'
;MEAKSSEWQKSQYPPPGARETTYGLPRTPPSLREHHTLTVALQRKKKSWDTMPPSMTKPYATTTMCHLIEMLAALGIYWKEFDRRRDRYWAEGNGFLVLGERNDLGIVFSLQVHGQCTFERNRVIPVDYIKELSFGYVPTIYRDTIDQSRLKVPSDMPENLSSLQMSSERELAESLTVIGCNTNAVNYFLEDGNRTSHIFPLAFEILGMLSQNFHINNSSFTYIPNPTSYGFDKRSFSLRKLLEAFKSHFDGEANTTRNHIIVDTIRHHVDEVLKFYWEKDGAQRLLCLKVLHMAIDDADEILTAKRKAPVETCAETPNAKNASVPVVVCSEDEGETTLQSMRREAVQDVLRSHIQEVLRLLNERDERAETQSLGVHFSEQSPTSPLQLRINERLGPRTTPPPPRFEDVDDASPDERQKLLMDVYFEVVRPRVVPRAAFSADRRASLGGGQRPQSLPSMRGGERSISRGPSMAPRPGSSRGGSSTGPVADDDEESDAEVAVAVASDVGGEDEEVQAENGVPMNATAATNRRGRSRMPLSSQPASHDDIWCTLVFRMICWLMLHDFNKLDRQLPKSELLGSRVPVYIT
;
A
#
# COMPACT_ATOMS: atom_id res chain seq x y z
N MET A 1 1.29 -19.67 14.96
CA MET A 1 1.24 -18.24 14.59
C MET A 1 0.08 -17.56 15.31
N GLU A 2 -1.18 -17.75 14.87
CA GLU A 2 -2.34 -16.97 15.34
C GLU A 2 -2.49 -16.88 16.86
N ALA A 3 -2.40 -18.01 17.57
CA ALA A 3 -2.54 -18.04 19.02
C ALA A 3 -1.50 -17.12 19.72
N LYS A 4 -0.22 -17.24 19.33
CA LYS A 4 0.87 -16.40 19.86
C LYS A 4 0.66 -14.92 19.55
N SER A 5 0.24 -14.61 18.32
CA SER A 5 -0.02 -13.25 17.90
C SER A 5 -1.22 -12.62 18.62
N SER A 6 -2.28 -13.41 18.85
CA SER A 6 -3.46 -12.98 19.58
C SER A 6 -3.14 -12.69 21.05
N GLU A 7 -2.33 -13.55 21.68
CA GLU A 7 -1.86 -13.35 23.04
C GLU A 7 -0.98 -12.10 23.17
N TRP A 8 0.02 -11.96 22.30
CA TRP A 8 0.88 -10.78 22.27
C TRP A 8 0.08 -9.50 22.00
N GLN A 9 -0.85 -9.51 21.04
CA GLN A 9 -1.64 -8.33 20.73
C GLN A 9 -2.51 -7.92 21.92
N LYS A 10 -3.12 -8.87 22.64
CA LYS A 10 -3.87 -8.57 23.88
C LYS A 10 -3.00 -7.89 24.94
N SER A 11 -1.73 -8.27 25.08
CA SER A 11 -0.83 -7.64 26.05
C SER A 11 -0.45 -6.19 25.69
N GLN A 12 -0.70 -5.75 24.45
CA GLN A 12 -0.48 -4.36 24.03
C GLN A 12 -1.58 -3.40 24.48
N TYR A 13 -2.74 -3.93 24.87
CA TYR A 13 -3.91 -3.12 25.19
C TYR A 13 -3.86 -2.60 26.64
N PRO A 14 -4.33 -1.36 26.88
CA PRO A 14 -4.33 -0.80 28.22
C PRO A 14 -5.29 -1.57 29.15
N PRO A 15 -4.98 -1.64 30.46
CA PRO A 15 -5.91 -2.16 31.45
C PRO A 15 -7.15 -1.23 31.57
N PRO A 16 -8.26 -1.74 32.12
CA PRO A 16 -9.46 -0.93 32.35
C PRO A 16 -9.17 0.34 33.16
N GLY A 17 -9.60 1.51 32.67
CA GLY A 17 -9.49 2.81 33.37
C GLY A 17 -8.28 3.67 32.99
N ALA A 18 -7.45 3.24 32.03
CA ALA A 18 -6.30 4.01 31.57
C ALA A 18 -6.70 5.23 30.70
N ARG A 19 -5.87 6.28 30.70
CA ARG A 19 -6.13 7.53 29.97
C ARG A 19 -6.30 7.33 28.47
N GLU A 20 -5.71 6.28 27.92
CA GLU A 20 -5.76 5.87 26.53
C GLU A 20 -7.19 5.52 26.06
N THR A 21 -8.10 5.11 26.96
CA THR A 21 -9.52 4.90 26.63
C THR A 21 -10.24 6.21 26.28
N THR A 22 -9.72 7.37 26.73
CA THR A 22 -10.25 8.70 26.42
C THR A 22 -10.09 9.08 24.94
N TYR A 23 -9.16 8.45 24.22
CA TYR A 23 -8.93 8.62 22.78
C TYR A 23 -9.70 7.60 21.92
N GLY A 24 -10.72 6.95 22.51
CA GLY A 24 -11.57 6.00 21.81
C GLY A 24 -10.86 4.72 21.39
N LEU A 25 -9.75 4.34 22.04
CA LEU A 25 -9.14 3.03 21.85
C LEU A 25 -10.08 1.94 22.40
N PRO A 26 -10.35 0.87 21.64
CA PRO A 26 -11.13 -0.24 22.14
C PRO A 26 -10.39 -0.96 23.27
N ARG A 27 -11.14 -1.68 24.11
CA ARG A 27 -10.58 -2.47 25.22
C ARG A 27 -10.01 -3.81 24.77
N THR A 28 -10.42 -4.27 23.60
CA THR A 28 -10.06 -5.58 23.06
C THR A 28 -9.53 -5.43 21.65
N PRO A 29 -8.59 -6.31 21.24
CA PRO A 29 -8.11 -6.33 19.88
C PRO A 29 -9.22 -6.65 18.88
N PRO A 30 -9.08 -6.17 17.63
CA PRO A 30 -9.92 -6.58 16.51
C PRO A 30 -10.05 -8.11 16.45
N SER A 31 -11.28 -8.58 16.27
CA SER A 31 -11.52 -10.02 16.14
C SER A 31 -11.04 -10.52 14.78
N LEU A 32 -10.57 -11.77 14.74
CA LEU A 32 -10.12 -12.41 13.51
C LEU A 32 -11.22 -12.47 12.45
N ARG A 33 -12.46 -12.76 12.84
CA ARG A 33 -13.58 -12.93 11.89
C ARG A 33 -13.96 -11.62 11.21
N GLU A 34 -13.94 -10.51 11.92
CA GLU A 34 -14.43 -9.23 11.42
C GLU A 34 -13.36 -8.45 10.64
N HIS A 35 -12.08 -8.60 11.03
CA HIS A 35 -11.02 -7.68 10.57
C HIS A 35 -9.90 -8.35 9.77
N HIS A 36 -9.74 -9.68 9.84
CA HIS A 36 -8.73 -10.36 9.02
C HIS A 36 -9.38 -10.82 7.70
N THR A 37 -8.83 -10.37 6.57
CA THR A 37 -9.31 -10.78 5.24
C THR A 37 -8.43 -11.86 4.60
N LEU A 38 -7.30 -12.21 5.23
CA LEU A 38 -6.44 -13.30 4.80
C LEU A 38 -6.50 -14.50 5.77
N THR A 39 -6.90 -15.65 5.24
CA THR A 39 -6.82 -16.94 5.93
C THR A 39 -6.27 -18.02 5.01
N VAL A 40 -5.46 -18.93 5.55
CA VAL A 40 -4.94 -20.10 4.84
C VAL A 40 -5.72 -21.33 5.29
N ALA A 41 -6.30 -22.07 4.34
CA ALA A 41 -7.05 -23.29 4.61
C ALA A 41 -6.26 -24.53 4.19
N LEU A 42 -6.32 -25.59 5.02
CA LEU A 42 -5.73 -26.89 4.71
C LEU A 42 -6.83 -27.88 4.33
N GLN A 43 -6.73 -28.47 3.13
CA GLN A 43 -7.64 -29.51 2.68
C GLN A 43 -6.99 -30.89 2.78
N ARG A 44 -7.52 -31.77 3.64
CA ARG A 44 -7.08 -33.16 3.72
C ARG A 44 -7.50 -33.91 2.45
N LYS A 45 -6.56 -34.61 1.82
CA LYS A 45 -6.82 -35.52 0.69
C LYS A 45 -6.16 -36.87 0.96
N LYS A 46 -6.88 -37.97 0.68
CA LYS A 46 -6.32 -39.33 0.70
C LYS A 46 -5.87 -39.67 -0.72
N LYS A 47 -4.59 -40.02 -0.89
CA LYS A 47 -4.01 -40.50 -2.15
C LYS A 47 -3.21 -41.78 -1.88
N SER A 48 -3.22 -42.73 -2.82
CA SER A 48 -2.31 -43.87 -2.81
C SER A 48 -0.94 -43.43 -3.33
N TRP A 49 0.12 -44.01 -2.76
CA TRP A 49 1.51 -43.82 -3.17
C TRP A 49 2.15 -45.14 -3.63
N ASP A 50 1.33 -46.18 -3.82
CA ASP A 50 1.80 -47.57 -3.99
C ASP A 50 2.45 -47.81 -5.35
N THR A 51 2.18 -46.94 -6.33
CA THR A 51 2.71 -47.01 -7.70
C THR A 51 3.90 -46.09 -7.94
N MET A 52 4.36 -45.34 -6.94
CA MET A 52 5.50 -44.43 -7.10
C MET A 52 6.83 -45.15 -6.91
N PRO A 53 7.90 -44.76 -7.65
CA PRO A 53 9.22 -45.35 -7.48
C PRO A 53 9.73 -45.24 -6.03
N PRO A 54 10.46 -46.24 -5.50
CA PRO A 54 10.98 -46.21 -4.13
C PRO A 54 11.93 -45.04 -3.83
N SER A 55 12.55 -44.46 -4.87
CA SER A 55 13.41 -43.28 -4.76
C SER A 55 12.65 -41.98 -4.49
N MET A 56 11.32 -41.99 -4.59
CA MET A 56 10.48 -40.80 -4.57
C MET A 56 9.85 -40.58 -3.20
N THR A 57 10.33 -39.56 -2.50
CA THR A 57 9.79 -39.17 -1.19
C THR A 57 8.33 -38.74 -1.31
N LYS A 58 7.48 -39.31 -0.46
CA LYS A 58 6.07 -38.94 -0.37
C LYS A 58 5.94 -37.49 0.14
N PRO A 59 5.31 -36.58 -0.62
CA PRO A 59 5.11 -35.21 -0.18
C PRO A 59 4.06 -35.15 0.93
N TYR A 60 4.28 -34.26 1.90
CA TYR A 60 3.33 -33.99 2.99
C TYR A 60 2.12 -33.20 2.50
N ALA A 61 2.35 -32.27 1.57
CA ALA A 61 1.31 -31.41 1.03
C ALA A 61 1.58 -31.05 -0.43
N THR A 62 0.52 -30.63 -1.12
CA THR A 62 0.56 -30.08 -2.47
C THR A 62 -0.14 -28.73 -2.47
N THR A 63 0.47 -27.73 -3.09
CA THR A 63 -0.13 -26.41 -3.30
C THR A 63 0.20 -25.90 -4.69
N THR A 64 -0.07 -24.63 -4.98
CA THR A 64 0.40 -23.97 -6.21
C THR A 64 1.52 -22.99 -5.88
N MET A 65 2.35 -22.67 -6.88
CA MET A 65 3.44 -21.72 -6.72
C MET A 65 2.96 -20.37 -6.16
N CYS A 66 1.81 -19.86 -6.64
CA CYS A 66 1.27 -18.59 -6.15
C CYS A 66 0.94 -18.65 -4.65
N HIS A 67 0.19 -19.68 -4.21
CA HIS A 67 -0.20 -19.84 -2.82
C HIS A 67 1.01 -20.11 -1.93
N LEU A 68 2.05 -20.80 -2.43
CA LEU A 68 3.29 -20.96 -1.69
C LEU A 68 3.92 -19.59 -1.40
N ILE A 69 4.08 -18.73 -2.42
CA ILE A 69 4.65 -17.38 -2.26
C ILE A 69 3.83 -16.57 -1.24
N GLU A 70 2.50 -16.61 -1.33
CA GLU A 70 1.59 -15.93 -0.40
C GLU A 70 1.74 -16.45 1.05
N MET A 71 1.80 -17.77 1.24
CA MET A 71 1.96 -18.40 2.56
C MET A 71 3.31 -18.07 3.21
N LEU A 72 4.40 -18.07 2.42
CA LEU A 72 5.74 -17.72 2.92
C LEU A 72 5.79 -16.24 3.34
N ALA A 73 5.23 -15.34 2.55
CA ALA A 73 5.13 -13.93 2.90
C ALA A 73 4.34 -13.73 4.21
N ALA A 74 3.20 -14.42 4.38
CA ALA A 74 2.41 -14.38 5.61
C ALA A 74 3.18 -14.90 6.85
N LEU A 75 4.15 -15.78 6.66
CA LEU A 75 5.05 -16.27 7.72
C LEU A 75 6.19 -15.28 8.06
N GLY A 76 6.34 -14.20 7.30
CA GLY A 76 7.47 -13.27 7.41
C GLY A 76 8.75 -13.80 6.75
N ILE A 77 8.60 -14.71 5.77
CA ILE A 77 9.69 -15.29 4.97
C ILE A 77 9.77 -14.51 3.66
N TYR A 78 10.97 -14.05 3.32
CA TYR A 78 11.27 -13.32 2.09
C TYR A 78 12.24 -14.11 1.22
N TRP A 79 12.25 -13.81 -0.08
CA TRP A 79 13.04 -14.56 -1.05
C TRP A 79 14.47 -14.00 -1.14
N LYS A 80 15.45 -14.90 -1.21
CA LYS A 80 16.86 -14.60 -1.47
C LYS A 80 17.29 -14.98 -2.88
N GLU A 81 16.77 -16.10 -3.37
CA GLU A 81 16.97 -16.58 -4.73
C GLU A 81 15.61 -17.03 -5.28
N PHE A 82 15.29 -16.58 -6.49
CA PHE A 82 14.08 -16.97 -7.19
C PHE A 82 14.39 -17.14 -8.69
N ASP A 83 15.13 -18.20 -9.02
CA ASP A 83 15.54 -18.50 -10.40
C ASP A 83 14.66 -19.59 -11.02
N ARG A 84 13.67 -19.15 -11.78
CA ARG A 84 12.76 -20.05 -12.53
C ARG A 84 13.43 -20.76 -13.70
N ARG A 85 14.57 -20.27 -14.20
CA ARG A 85 15.26 -20.87 -15.36
C ARG A 85 16.09 -22.07 -14.92
N ARG A 86 16.68 -21.98 -13.72
CA ARG A 86 17.44 -23.07 -13.10
C ARG A 86 16.62 -23.91 -12.11
N ASP A 87 15.35 -23.56 -11.92
CA ASP A 87 14.47 -24.12 -10.90
C ASP A 87 15.15 -24.14 -9.53
N ARG A 88 15.75 -23.01 -9.15
CA ARG A 88 16.41 -22.81 -7.86
C ARG A 88 15.70 -21.74 -7.07
N TYR A 89 15.25 -22.13 -5.88
CA TYR A 89 14.46 -21.27 -5.02
C TYR A 89 15.03 -21.30 -3.60
N TRP A 90 15.24 -20.13 -3.02
CA TRP A 90 15.71 -19.99 -1.65
C TRP A 90 14.99 -18.81 -0.98
N ALA A 91 14.35 -19.07 0.15
CA ALA A 91 13.73 -18.07 0.99
C ALA A 91 14.13 -18.27 2.45
N GLU A 92 14.15 -17.19 3.21
CA GLU A 92 14.44 -17.21 4.64
C GLU A 92 13.67 -16.10 5.34
N GLY A 93 13.50 -16.23 6.66
CA GLY A 93 12.91 -15.18 7.48
C GLY A 93 12.13 -15.75 8.64
N ASN A 94 12.03 -14.97 9.71
CA ASN A 94 11.29 -15.32 10.93
C ASN A 94 11.59 -16.73 11.50
N GLY A 95 12.86 -17.16 11.42
CA GLY A 95 13.29 -18.47 11.91
C GLY A 95 13.07 -19.65 10.95
N PHE A 96 12.61 -19.41 9.72
CA PHE A 96 12.41 -20.42 8.70
C PHE A 96 13.43 -20.32 7.57
N LEU A 97 13.75 -21.48 6.98
CA LEU A 97 14.51 -21.64 5.74
C LEU A 97 13.65 -22.46 4.77
N VAL A 98 13.55 -21.98 3.53
CA VAL A 98 12.85 -22.68 2.45
C VAL A 98 13.80 -22.89 1.29
N LEU A 99 13.93 -24.14 0.86
CA LEU A 99 14.72 -24.51 -0.30
C LEU A 99 13.79 -25.19 -1.30
N GLY A 100 13.88 -24.80 -2.56
CA GLY A 100 13.10 -25.41 -3.64
C GLY A 100 13.96 -25.76 -4.83
N GLU A 101 13.69 -26.93 -5.40
CA GLU A 101 14.34 -27.45 -6.60
C GLU A 101 13.39 -28.30 -7.43
N ARG A 102 13.74 -28.54 -8.70
CA ARG A 102 13.02 -29.52 -9.53
C ARG A 102 13.58 -30.92 -9.32
N ASN A 103 12.70 -31.89 -9.12
CA ASN A 103 13.00 -33.32 -9.18
C ASN A 103 11.97 -34.06 -10.06
N ASP A 104 11.98 -35.40 -10.01
CA ASP A 104 11.09 -36.26 -10.80
C ASP A 104 9.58 -36.06 -10.51
N LEU A 105 9.21 -35.54 -9.33
CA LEU A 105 7.82 -35.18 -9.00
C LEU A 105 7.37 -33.86 -9.63
N GLY A 106 8.32 -32.97 -9.90
CA GLY A 106 8.08 -31.58 -10.26
C GLY A 106 8.89 -30.63 -9.37
N ILE A 107 8.34 -29.45 -9.10
CA ILE A 107 8.98 -28.48 -8.20
C ILE A 107 8.65 -28.85 -6.76
N VAL A 108 9.68 -29.13 -5.98
CA VAL A 108 9.57 -29.57 -4.59
C VAL A 108 10.24 -28.56 -3.68
N PHE A 109 9.58 -28.24 -2.58
CA PHE A 109 10.06 -27.34 -1.55
C PHE A 109 10.20 -28.08 -0.22
N SER A 110 11.31 -27.82 0.46
CA SER A 110 11.51 -28.21 1.86
C SER A 110 11.44 -26.98 2.75
N LEU A 111 10.69 -27.09 3.84
CA LEU A 111 10.58 -26.05 4.87
C LEU A 111 11.29 -26.53 6.13
N GLN A 112 12.28 -25.79 6.58
CA GLN A 112 13.06 -26.09 7.77
C GLN A 112 12.91 -24.98 8.80
N VAL A 113 12.78 -25.34 10.07
CA VAL A 113 12.84 -24.40 11.19
C VAL A 113 14.30 -24.29 11.60
N HIS A 114 14.94 -23.16 11.26
CA HIS A 114 16.35 -22.89 11.51
C HIS A 114 16.56 -22.00 12.75
N GLY A 115 15.50 -21.39 13.30
CA GLY A 115 15.61 -20.52 14.46
C GLY A 115 14.28 -20.28 15.18
N GLN A 116 14.32 -19.38 16.17
CA GLN A 116 13.13 -18.96 16.90
C GLN A 116 12.22 -18.13 15.99
N CYS A 117 10.96 -18.54 15.88
CA CYS A 117 9.91 -17.77 15.21
C CYS A 117 9.20 -16.85 16.21
N THR A 118 9.08 -15.58 15.87
CA THR A 118 8.32 -14.58 16.63
C THR A 118 7.17 -14.07 15.75
N PHE A 119 5.96 -14.07 16.31
CA PHE A 119 4.76 -13.59 15.60
C PHE A 119 4.11 -12.46 16.40
N GLU A 120 4.97 -11.55 16.85
CA GLU A 120 4.64 -10.38 17.65
C GLU A 120 4.59 -9.18 16.70
N ARG A 121 5.40 -8.15 16.94
CA ARG A 121 5.50 -6.95 16.11
C ARG A 121 5.86 -7.20 14.64
N ASN A 122 6.64 -8.25 14.38
CA ASN A 122 7.09 -8.64 13.04
C ASN A 122 6.09 -9.55 12.30
N ARG A 123 4.91 -9.81 12.87
CA ARG A 123 3.85 -10.53 12.18
C ARG A 123 3.33 -9.68 11.02
N VAL A 124 3.27 -10.30 9.84
CA VAL A 124 2.69 -9.70 8.64
C VAL A 124 1.17 -9.54 8.81
N ILE A 125 0.65 -8.35 8.49
CA ILE A 125 -0.74 -7.92 8.77
C ILE A 125 -1.74 -8.76 7.97
N PRO A 126 -2.64 -9.56 8.56
CA PRO A 126 -3.45 -10.55 7.85
C PRO A 126 -4.60 -9.96 6.98
N VAL A 127 -4.23 -9.19 5.95
CA VAL A 127 -5.12 -8.63 4.93
C VAL A 127 -4.83 -9.24 3.56
N ASP A 128 -5.86 -9.36 2.72
CA ASP A 128 -5.76 -9.98 1.39
C ASP A 128 -4.75 -9.28 0.47
N TYR A 129 -4.56 -7.96 0.65
CA TYR A 129 -3.60 -7.16 -0.11
C TYR A 129 -2.15 -7.63 -0.01
N ILE A 130 -1.77 -8.33 1.07
CA ILE A 130 -0.44 -8.98 1.19
C ILE A 130 -0.11 -9.79 -0.06
N LYS A 131 -1.12 -10.46 -0.60
CA LYS A 131 -0.95 -11.39 -1.70
C LYS A 131 -0.43 -10.64 -2.92
N GLU A 132 -1.06 -9.53 -3.28
CA GLU A 132 -0.60 -8.65 -4.37
C GLU A 132 0.79 -8.05 -4.10
N LEU A 133 1.03 -7.56 -2.88
CA LEU A 133 2.33 -7.01 -2.47
C LEU A 133 3.46 -8.04 -2.64
N SER A 134 3.17 -9.31 -2.35
CA SER A 134 4.11 -10.42 -2.52
C SER A 134 4.51 -10.65 -3.99
N PHE A 135 3.78 -10.09 -4.95
CA PHE A 135 4.09 -10.14 -6.38
C PHE A 135 4.52 -8.78 -6.94
N GLY A 136 4.65 -7.76 -6.10
CA GLY A 136 5.05 -6.41 -6.49
C GLY A 136 3.91 -5.56 -7.05
N TYR A 137 2.66 -6.02 -6.90
CA TYR A 137 1.48 -5.23 -7.20
C TYR A 137 1.06 -4.45 -5.96
N VAL A 138 0.79 -3.16 -6.14
CA VAL A 138 0.44 -2.24 -5.06
C VAL A 138 -0.91 -1.58 -5.38
N PRO A 139 -1.99 -1.92 -4.66
CA PRO A 139 -3.27 -1.23 -4.82
C PRO A 139 -3.17 0.22 -4.33
N THR A 140 -3.77 1.15 -5.06
CA THR A 140 -3.76 2.58 -4.71
C THR A 140 -5.06 3.03 -4.05
N ILE A 141 -5.04 4.24 -3.51
CA ILE A 141 -6.22 4.95 -3.00
C ILE A 141 -7.33 5.19 -4.04
N TYR A 142 -7.09 4.92 -5.33
CA TYR A 142 -8.07 5.09 -6.41
C TYR A 142 -8.75 3.78 -6.84
N ARG A 143 -8.41 2.64 -6.22
CA ARG A 143 -9.08 1.37 -6.49
C ARG A 143 -10.41 1.29 -5.74
N ASP A 144 -11.50 1.11 -6.48
CA ASP A 144 -12.88 1.10 -5.97
C ASP A 144 -13.26 -0.17 -5.20
N THR A 145 -12.81 -1.35 -5.66
CA THR A 145 -13.18 -2.63 -5.04
C THR A 145 -11.99 -3.54 -4.81
N ILE A 146 -12.02 -4.29 -3.70
CA ILE A 146 -11.23 -5.51 -3.56
C ILE A 146 -11.88 -6.53 -4.49
N ASP A 147 -11.28 -6.81 -5.65
CA ASP A 147 -11.73 -7.94 -6.47
C ASP A 147 -11.42 -9.25 -5.72
N GLN A 148 -12.37 -9.72 -4.92
CA GLN A 148 -12.27 -11.02 -4.25
C GLN A 148 -12.30 -12.16 -5.26
N SER A 149 -12.78 -11.90 -6.49
CA SER A 149 -12.73 -12.86 -7.59
C SER A 149 -11.34 -12.82 -8.23
N ARG A 150 -10.44 -13.60 -7.60
CA ARG A 150 -9.05 -13.90 -8.02
C ARG A 150 -8.90 -14.56 -9.40
N LEU A 151 -9.83 -14.33 -10.32
CA LEU A 151 -9.84 -14.85 -11.69
C LEU A 151 -9.31 -13.83 -12.71
N LYS A 152 -9.29 -12.53 -12.37
CA LYS A 152 -8.62 -11.51 -13.18
C LYS A 152 -7.20 -11.34 -12.69
N VAL A 153 -6.23 -11.71 -13.54
CA VAL A 153 -4.83 -11.35 -13.28
C VAL A 153 -4.76 -9.81 -13.38
N PRO A 154 -3.95 -9.09 -12.60
CA PRO A 154 -3.82 -7.65 -12.76
C PRO A 154 -3.43 -7.19 -14.18
N SER A 155 -2.88 -8.08 -15.02
CA SER A 155 -2.68 -7.84 -16.45
C SER A 155 -3.99 -7.58 -17.23
N ASP A 156 -5.12 -8.06 -16.71
CA ASP A 156 -6.46 -7.88 -17.27
C ASP A 156 -7.16 -6.61 -16.71
N MET A 157 -6.52 -5.92 -15.77
CA MET A 157 -7.01 -4.64 -15.26
C MET A 157 -6.68 -3.53 -16.27
N PRO A 158 -7.57 -2.54 -16.46
CA PRO A 158 -7.26 -1.39 -17.30
C PRO A 158 -5.97 -0.73 -16.83
N GLU A 159 -5.12 -0.26 -17.75
CA GLU A 159 -3.99 0.61 -17.45
C GLU A 159 -4.51 1.92 -16.84
N ASN A 160 -4.79 1.89 -15.54
CA ASN A 160 -5.35 2.98 -14.76
C ASN A 160 -4.60 3.09 -13.43
N LEU A 161 -4.82 4.19 -12.73
CA LEU A 161 -4.13 4.47 -11.46
C LEU A 161 -4.62 3.59 -10.30
N SER A 162 -5.34 2.48 -10.53
CA SER A 162 -5.88 1.61 -9.46
C SER A 162 -4.82 0.72 -8.80
N SER A 163 -3.78 0.34 -9.54
CA SER A 163 -2.67 -0.46 -9.05
C SER A 163 -1.36 -0.02 -9.69
N LEU A 164 -0.28 -0.11 -8.92
CA LEU A 164 1.09 0.09 -9.39
C LEU A 164 1.82 -1.25 -9.46
N GLN A 165 2.79 -1.34 -10.35
CA GLN A 165 3.75 -2.44 -10.43
C GLN A 165 5.13 -1.94 -10.01
N MET A 166 5.73 -2.61 -9.03
CA MET A 166 6.92 -2.12 -8.34
C MET A 166 8.00 -3.20 -8.23
N SER A 167 7.81 -4.39 -8.82
CA SER A 167 8.69 -5.55 -8.55
C SER A 167 10.09 -5.40 -9.14
N SER A 168 10.22 -4.59 -10.20
CA SER A 168 11.49 -4.27 -10.86
C SER A 168 11.48 -2.81 -11.34
N GLU A 169 12.65 -2.29 -11.70
CA GLU A 169 12.77 -0.92 -12.22
C GLU A 169 11.99 -0.73 -13.53
N ARG A 170 11.91 -1.78 -14.35
CA ARG A 170 11.09 -1.78 -15.58
C ARG A 170 9.60 -1.64 -15.28
N GLU A 171 9.08 -2.42 -14.36
CA GLU A 171 7.67 -2.35 -13.96
C GLU A 171 7.34 -1.02 -13.24
N LEU A 172 8.29 -0.50 -12.47
CA LEU A 172 8.18 0.83 -11.88
C LEU A 172 8.10 1.91 -12.97
N ALA A 173 8.96 1.84 -14.00
CA ALA A 173 8.92 2.71 -15.18
C ALA A 173 7.57 2.63 -15.93
N GLU A 174 6.98 1.44 -16.05
CA GLU A 174 5.63 1.26 -16.60
C GLU A 174 4.58 1.97 -15.73
N SER A 175 4.67 1.85 -14.40
CA SER A 175 3.81 2.58 -13.46
C SER A 175 3.97 4.09 -13.55
N LEU A 176 5.18 4.60 -13.76
CA LEU A 176 5.42 6.03 -14.00
C LEU A 176 4.72 6.51 -15.29
N THR A 177 4.66 5.66 -16.30
CA THR A 177 3.92 5.97 -17.54
C THR A 177 2.42 6.08 -17.27
N VAL A 178 1.84 5.19 -16.45
CA VAL A 178 0.44 5.27 -16.01
C VAL A 178 0.16 6.53 -15.19
N ILE A 179 1.09 6.94 -14.33
CA ILE A 179 1.03 8.23 -13.61
C ILE A 179 1.11 9.42 -14.58
N GLY A 180 1.64 9.21 -15.79
CA GLY A 180 1.75 10.20 -16.86
C GLY A 180 3.12 10.88 -16.93
N CYS A 181 4.13 10.36 -16.24
CA CYS A 181 5.49 10.89 -16.29
C CYS A 181 6.05 10.89 -17.73
N ASN A 182 6.93 11.85 -18.02
CA ASN A 182 7.54 11.94 -19.35
C ASN A 182 8.63 10.87 -19.54
N THR A 183 9.04 10.67 -20.80
CA THR A 183 10.08 9.70 -21.17
C THR A 183 11.38 9.89 -20.39
N ASN A 184 11.79 11.13 -20.10
CA ASN A 184 13.00 11.38 -19.31
C ASN A 184 12.89 10.79 -17.90
N ALA A 185 11.76 11.00 -17.22
CA ALA A 185 11.54 10.44 -15.88
C ALA A 185 11.49 8.91 -15.89
N VAL A 186 10.89 8.32 -16.92
CA VAL A 186 10.85 6.87 -17.13
C VAL A 186 12.28 6.32 -17.36
N ASN A 187 13.07 6.99 -18.19
CA ASN A 187 14.43 6.56 -18.53
C ASN A 187 15.39 6.55 -17.32
N TYR A 188 15.18 7.41 -16.31
CA TYR A 188 15.98 7.37 -15.08
C TYR A 188 15.91 6.03 -14.34
N PHE A 189 14.86 5.22 -14.56
CA PHE A 189 14.76 3.85 -14.02
C PHE A 189 15.19 2.75 -15.00
N LEU A 190 15.32 3.06 -16.29
CA LEU A 190 15.67 2.07 -17.32
C LEU A 190 17.15 2.07 -17.68
N GLU A 191 17.81 3.21 -17.51
CA GLU A 191 19.22 3.41 -17.83
C GLU A 191 20.08 3.31 -16.57
N ASP A 192 21.18 2.55 -16.67
CA ASP A 192 22.14 2.36 -15.59
C ASP A 192 22.83 3.68 -15.19
N GLY A 193 23.14 3.82 -13.90
CA GLY A 193 23.93 4.94 -13.37
C GLY A 193 23.12 6.19 -13.01
N ASN A 194 21.81 6.20 -13.24
CA ASN A 194 20.93 7.26 -12.79
C ASN A 194 20.61 7.14 -11.29
N ARG A 195 20.45 8.29 -10.64
CA ARG A 195 20.11 8.39 -9.23
C ARG A 195 18.60 8.41 -9.05
N THR A 196 18.07 7.40 -8.35
CA THR A 196 16.64 7.24 -8.04
C THR A 196 16.34 7.24 -6.53
N SER A 197 17.32 7.65 -5.71
CA SER A 197 17.20 7.69 -4.24
C SER A 197 17.86 8.92 -3.65
N HIS A 198 17.24 9.44 -2.59
CA HIS A 198 17.83 10.37 -1.62
C HIS A 198 18.07 9.60 -0.30
N ILE A 199 17.69 10.14 0.86
CA ILE A 199 17.76 9.43 2.16
C ILE A 199 17.04 8.06 2.15
N PHE A 200 16.09 7.84 1.24
CA PHE A 200 15.50 6.54 0.90
C PHE A 200 15.11 6.51 -0.61
N PRO A 201 14.83 5.34 -1.20
CA PRO A 201 14.44 5.22 -2.60
C PRO A 201 13.11 5.90 -2.94
N LEU A 202 13.04 6.57 -4.10
CA LEU A 202 11.83 7.26 -4.58
C LEU A 202 10.62 6.30 -4.71
N ALA A 203 10.87 5.00 -4.94
CA ALA A 203 9.83 3.98 -4.92
C ALA A 203 9.02 3.98 -3.61
N PHE A 204 9.66 4.20 -2.45
CA PHE A 204 8.96 4.26 -1.16
C PHE A 204 8.22 5.58 -0.95
N GLU A 205 8.65 6.67 -1.59
CA GLU A 205 7.88 7.91 -1.62
C GLU A 205 6.58 7.71 -2.40
N ILE A 206 6.65 7.16 -3.62
CA ILE A 206 5.47 6.85 -4.43
C ILE A 206 4.55 5.87 -3.70
N LEU A 207 5.14 4.86 -3.05
CA LEU A 207 4.41 3.90 -2.22
C LEU A 207 3.64 4.62 -1.10
N GLY A 208 4.29 5.47 -0.31
CA GLY A 208 3.64 6.23 0.76
C GLY A 208 2.62 7.26 0.26
N MET A 209 2.80 7.82 -0.94
CA MET A 209 1.90 8.79 -1.53
C MET A 209 0.59 8.17 -2.06
N LEU A 210 0.66 6.96 -2.66
CA LEU A 210 -0.48 6.39 -3.38
C LEU A 210 -1.04 5.08 -2.82
N SER A 211 -0.27 4.28 -2.08
CA SER A 211 -0.73 2.95 -1.66
C SER A 211 -1.94 3.04 -0.73
N GLN A 212 -2.83 2.07 -0.79
CA GLN A 212 -3.87 1.93 0.23
C GLN A 212 -3.29 1.78 1.64
N ASN A 213 -4.11 2.09 2.63
CA ASN A 213 -3.80 1.81 4.03
C ASN A 213 -4.04 0.31 4.32
N PHE A 214 -2.97 -0.44 4.55
CA PHE A 214 -3.06 -1.88 4.83
C PHE A 214 -3.25 -2.19 6.31
N HIS A 215 -3.07 -1.20 7.17
CA HIS A 215 -3.23 -1.34 8.60
C HIS A 215 -4.68 -1.67 8.98
N ILE A 216 -4.86 -2.70 9.80
CA ILE A 216 -6.16 -3.00 10.40
C ILE A 216 -6.38 -2.02 11.56
N ASN A 217 -7.48 -1.28 11.55
CA ASN A 217 -7.76 -0.29 12.59
C ASN A 217 -7.72 -0.93 14.00
N ASN A 218 -7.06 -0.25 14.94
CA ASN A 218 -6.76 -0.74 16.29
C ASN A 218 -5.91 -2.04 16.33
N SER A 219 -5.27 -2.48 15.25
CA SER A 219 -4.30 -3.58 15.33
C SER A 219 -2.94 -3.09 15.84
N SER A 220 -2.13 -4.02 16.38
CA SER A 220 -0.72 -3.75 16.72
C SER A 220 0.24 -4.12 15.59
N PHE A 221 -0.26 -4.77 14.54
CA PHE A 221 0.54 -5.27 13.41
C PHE A 221 0.76 -4.17 12.37
N THR A 222 2.03 -4.00 11.98
CA THR A 222 2.47 -2.97 11.02
C THR A 222 3.25 -3.55 9.84
N TYR A 223 3.64 -4.83 9.91
CA TYR A 223 4.53 -5.46 8.95
C TYR A 223 3.83 -5.87 7.66
N ILE A 224 4.41 -5.51 6.51
CA ILE A 224 3.94 -5.93 5.18
C ILE A 224 5.10 -6.47 4.33
N PRO A 225 4.83 -7.33 3.33
CA PRO A 225 5.85 -7.71 2.34
C PRO A 225 6.31 -6.47 1.56
N ASN A 226 7.60 -6.40 1.23
CA ASN A 226 8.13 -5.32 0.41
C ASN A 226 7.79 -5.55 -1.07
N PRO A 227 6.96 -4.70 -1.70
CA PRO A 227 6.60 -4.87 -3.11
C PRO A 227 7.69 -4.35 -4.07
N THR A 228 8.77 -3.75 -3.56
CA THR A 228 9.80 -3.06 -4.35
C THR A 228 11.10 -3.85 -4.42
N SER A 229 11.85 -3.69 -5.52
CA SER A 229 13.21 -4.25 -5.65
C SER A 229 14.25 -3.61 -4.71
N TYR A 230 13.91 -2.49 -4.06
CA TYR A 230 14.78 -1.76 -3.16
C TYR A 230 14.61 -2.21 -1.71
N GLY A 231 15.66 -2.13 -0.91
CA GLY A 231 15.54 -2.33 0.55
C GLY A 231 15.10 -1.06 1.27
N PHE A 232 14.46 -1.21 2.42
CA PHE A 232 14.09 -0.08 3.28
C PHE A 232 14.68 -0.26 4.68
N ASP A 233 15.65 0.58 5.04
CA ASP A 233 16.27 0.55 6.38
C ASP A 233 15.87 1.77 7.20
N LYS A 234 14.89 1.62 8.08
CA LYS A 234 14.46 2.68 9.01
C LYS A 234 15.54 3.11 10.00
N ARG A 235 16.70 2.44 10.06
CA ARG A 235 17.82 2.84 10.94
C ARG A 235 18.67 3.96 10.35
N SER A 236 18.60 4.20 9.03
CA SER A 236 19.42 5.21 8.37
C SER A 236 18.80 6.62 8.40
N PHE A 237 17.53 6.76 8.81
CA PHE A 237 16.85 8.05 8.92
C PHE A 237 15.68 8.00 9.92
N SER A 238 15.24 9.16 10.41
CA SER A 238 14.08 9.27 11.31
C SER A 238 12.87 9.91 10.62
N LEU A 239 11.79 9.13 10.44
CA LEU A 239 10.52 9.65 9.93
C LEU A 239 9.87 10.66 10.89
N ARG A 240 10.11 10.53 12.20
CA ARG A 240 9.67 11.53 13.18
C ARG A 240 10.34 12.88 12.94
N LYS A 241 11.66 12.92 12.77
CA LYS A 241 12.39 14.16 12.44
C LYS A 241 11.95 14.74 11.09
N LEU A 242 11.64 13.87 10.13
CA LEU A 242 11.10 14.27 8.84
C LEU A 242 9.73 14.96 8.99
N LEU A 243 8.86 14.45 9.86
CA LEU A 243 7.57 15.07 10.20
C LEU A 243 7.73 16.39 10.97
N GLU A 244 8.72 16.49 11.88
CA GLU A 244 9.05 17.73 12.59
C GLU A 244 9.55 18.82 11.62
N ALA A 245 10.37 18.44 10.64
CA ALA A 245 10.83 19.35 9.60
C ALA A 245 9.68 19.76 8.66
N PHE A 246 8.82 18.81 8.25
CA PHE A 246 7.59 19.11 7.50
C PHE A 246 6.73 20.12 8.26
N LYS A 247 6.50 19.92 9.56
CA LYS A 247 5.72 20.84 10.40
C LYS A 247 6.28 22.26 10.36
N SER A 248 7.59 22.39 10.55
CA SER A 248 8.27 23.69 10.63
C SER A 248 8.06 24.51 9.35
N HIS A 249 8.15 23.86 8.18
CA HIS A 249 7.85 24.50 6.89
C HIS A 249 6.36 24.75 6.70
N PHE A 250 5.51 23.78 7.04
CA PHE A 250 4.07 23.87 6.85
C PHE A 250 3.42 25.02 7.64
N ASP A 251 3.92 25.29 8.84
CA ASP A 251 3.47 26.38 9.74
C ASP A 251 4.08 27.75 9.43
N GLY A 252 5.28 27.79 8.83
CA GLY A 252 6.01 29.03 8.54
C GLY A 252 5.35 29.95 7.50
N GLU A 253 4.28 29.49 6.83
CA GLU A 253 3.66 30.18 5.71
C GLU A 253 2.39 30.93 6.11
N ALA A 254 2.52 32.23 6.39
CA ALA A 254 1.42 33.09 6.83
C ALA A 254 0.42 33.51 5.72
N ASN A 255 0.81 33.45 4.44
CA ASN A 255 0.03 33.96 3.30
C ASN A 255 -0.21 32.88 2.22
N THR A 256 -0.97 31.83 2.53
CA THR A 256 -1.22 30.73 1.59
C THR A 256 -2.62 30.79 0.99
N THR A 257 -2.76 30.43 -0.29
CA THR A 257 -4.05 30.23 -0.97
C THR A 257 -4.71 28.88 -0.65
N ARG A 258 -4.10 28.11 0.25
CA ARG A 258 -4.53 26.79 0.71
C ARG A 258 -5.87 26.84 1.44
N ASN A 259 -6.61 25.75 1.36
CA ASN A 259 -7.88 25.63 2.08
C ASN A 259 -7.63 25.51 3.59
N HIS A 260 -8.06 26.51 4.36
CA HIS A 260 -7.87 26.54 5.81
C HIS A 260 -8.40 25.30 6.54
N ILE A 261 -9.47 24.65 6.07
CA ILE A 261 -10.00 23.43 6.69
C ILE A 261 -9.04 22.27 6.50
N ILE A 262 -8.46 22.12 5.31
CA ILE A 262 -7.44 21.10 5.02
C ILE A 262 -6.18 21.38 5.83
N VAL A 263 -5.73 22.65 5.85
CA VAL A 263 -4.55 23.07 6.60
C VAL A 263 -4.69 22.81 8.10
N ASP A 264 -5.82 23.19 8.69
CA ASP A 264 -6.11 22.95 10.11
C ASP A 264 -6.14 21.44 10.43
N THR A 265 -6.68 20.63 9.52
CA THR A 265 -6.77 19.17 9.67
C THR A 265 -5.37 18.55 9.64
N ILE A 266 -4.54 18.89 8.65
CA ILE A 266 -3.16 18.40 8.56
C ILE A 266 -2.36 18.85 9.79
N ARG A 267 -2.46 20.13 10.18
CA ARG A 267 -1.75 20.64 11.37
C ARG A 267 -2.15 19.87 12.63
N HIS A 268 -3.44 19.64 12.82
CA HIS A 268 -3.96 18.87 13.95
C HIS A 268 -3.37 17.44 13.97
N HIS A 269 -3.36 16.75 12.84
CA HIS A 269 -2.78 15.41 12.76
C HIS A 269 -1.27 15.40 12.98
N VAL A 270 -0.53 16.36 12.41
CA VAL A 270 0.92 16.51 12.64
C VAL A 270 1.20 16.66 14.14
N ASP A 271 0.47 17.55 14.83
CA ASP A 271 0.63 17.78 16.26
C ASP A 271 0.30 16.53 17.09
N GLU A 272 -0.81 15.84 16.78
CA GLU A 272 -1.20 14.64 17.50
C GLU A 272 -0.24 13.46 17.24
N VAL A 273 0.22 13.26 16.00
CA VAL A 273 1.22 12.23 15.67
C VAL A 273 2.51 12.49 16.44
N LEU A 274 3.03 13.72 16.43
CA LEU A 274 4.26 14.07 17.13
C LEU A 274 4.13 13.95 18.66
N LYS A 275 2.96 14.32 19.20
CA LYS A 275 2.66 14.23 20.63
C LYS A 275 2.53 12.80 21.12
N PHE A 276 1.90 11.93 20.34
CA PHE A 276 1.66 10.53 20.70
C PHE A 276 2.68 9.55 20.13
N TYR A 277 3.70 10.05 19.43
CA TYR A 277 4.73 9.19 18.84
C TYR A 277 5.39 8.31 19.90
N TRP A 278 5.28 7.00 19.69
CA TRP A 278 5.84 6.01 20.60
C TRP A 278 6.29 4.77 19.85
N GLU A 279 7.53 4.36 20.07
CA GLU A 279 8.12 3.23 19.35
C GLU A 279 7.99 1.91 20.09
N LYS A 280 7.96 1.92 21.42
CA LYS A 280 7.97 0.69 22.23
C LYS A 280 6.58 0.06 22.30
N ASP A 281 6.55 -1.25 22.45
CA ASP A 281 5.32 -2.02 22.62
C ASP A 281 4.49 -1.50 23.81
N GLY A 282 3.17 -1.64 23.73
CA GLY A 282 2.20 -1.17 24.72
C GLY A 282 1.14 -0.20 24.18
N ALA A 283 0.29 0.28 25.10
CA ALA A 283 -0.90 1.08 24.77
C ALA A 283 -0.57 2.41 24.09
N GLN A 284 0.57 3.04 24.43
CA GLN A 284 1.01 4.29 23.82
C GLN A 284 1.37 4.11 22.35
N ARG A 285 1.98 2.97 21.98
CA ARG A 285 2.22 2.66 20.57
C ARG A 285 0.90 2.38 19.84
N LEU A 286 -0.04 1.69 20.47
CA LEU A 286 -1.36 1.48 19.87
C LEU A 286 -2.07 2.82 19.60
N LEU A 287 -1.96 3.78 20.52
CA LEU A 287 -2.47 5.13 20.32
C LEU A 287 -1.76 5.84 19.16
N CYS A 288 -0.43 5.76 19.07
CA CYS A 288 0.35 6.26 17.95
C CYS A 288 -0.16 5.70 16.60
N LEU A 289 -0.33 4.38 16.51
CA LEU A 289 -0.84 3.71 15.30
C LEU A 289 -2.26 4.16 14.93
N LYS A 290 -3.13 4.35 15.93
CA LYS A 290 -4.48 4.87 15.70
C LYS A 290 -4.46 6.30 15.15
N VAL A 291 -3.64 7.18 15.72
CA VAL A 291 -3.51 8.57 15.24
C VAL A 291 -2.95 8.58 13.81
N LEU A 292 -1.93 7.78 13.51
CA LEU A 292 -1.41 7.61 12.15
C LEU A 292 -2.48 7.09 11.18
N HIS A 293 -3.29 6.11 11.60
CA HIS A 293 -4.37 5.57 10.78
C HIS A 293 -5.43 6.64 10.46
N MET A 294 -5.84 7.44 11.44
CA MET A 294 -6.79 8.54 11.23
C MET A 294 -6.21 9.64 10.31
N ALA A 295 -4.93 9.96 10.48
CA ALA A 295 -4.24 10.93 9.63
C ALA A 295 -4.21 10.49 8.16
N ILE A 296 -3.97 9.21 7.90
CA ILE A 296 -3.99 8.65 6.54
C ILE A 296 -5.41 8.61 5.99
N ASP A 297 -6.41 8.25 6.80
CA ASP A 297 -7.82 8.23 6.36
C ASP A 297 -8.32 9.61 5.93
N ASP A 298 -8.02 10.66 6.70
CA ASP A 298 -8.38 12.03 6.34
C ASP A 298 -7.58 12.52 5.12
N ALA A 299 -6.31 12.14 5.00
CA ALA A 299 -5.51 12.42 3.81
C ALA A 299 -6.08 11.74 2.56
N ASP A 300 -6.54 10.48 2.68
CA ASP A 300 -7.20 9.74 1.61
C ASP A 300 -8.51 10.43 1.22
N GLU A 301 -9.31 10.90 2.18
CA GLU A 301 -10.55 11.65 1.91
C GLU A 301 -10.26 12.95 1.14
N ILE A 302 -9.21 13.69 1.52
CA ILE A 302 -8.76 14.91 0.82
C ILE A 302 -8.31 14.59 -0.62
N LEU A 303 -7.50 13.54 -0.80
CA LEU A 303 -6.88 13.18 -2.08
C LEU A 303 -7.85 12.49 -3.04
N THR A 304 -8.89 11.83 -2.55
CA THR A 304 -9.83 11.06 -3.40
C THR A 304 -11.16 11.75 -3.59
N ALA A 305 -11.52 12.72 -2.72
CA ALA A 305 -12.87 13.25 -2.60
C ALA A 305 -13.93 12.15 -2.34
N LYS A 306 -13.51 11.01 -1.76
CA LYS A 306 -14.35 9.90 -1.34
C LYS A 306 -14.39 9.86 0.19
N ARG A 307 -15.59 9.82 0.77
CA ARG A 307 -15.73 9.52 2.20
C ARG A 307 -15.45 8.04 2.41
N LYS A 308 -14.68 7.74 3.44
CA LYS A 308 -14.60 6.36 3.94
C LYS A 308 -15.95 6.04 4.59
N ALA A 309 -16.66 5.02 4.08
CA ALA A 309 -17.87 4.55 4.73
C ALA A 309 -17.52 4.15 6.17
N PRO A 310 -18.30 4.56 7.19
CA PRO A 310 -18.11 4.00 8.51
C PRO A 310 -18.28 2.49 8.39
N VAL A 311 -17.28 1.73 8.84
CA VAL A 311 -17.42 0.28 9.00
C VAL A 311 -18.50 0.11 10.07
N GLU A 312 -19.76 -0.02 9.65
CA GLU A 312 -20.86 -0.33 10.55
C GLU A 312 -20.49 -1.64 11.24
N THR A 313 -20.18 -1.53 12.53
CA THR A 313 -20.11 -2.68 13.41
C THR A 313 -21.52 -3.25 13.40
N CYS A 314 -21.71 -4.42 12.80
CA CYS A 314 -22.99 -5.11 12.78
C CYS A 314 -23.53 -5.14 14.22
N ALA A 315 -24.56 -4.35 14.51
CA ALA A 315 -25.31 -4.49 15.73
C ALA A 315 -25.90 -5.90 15.72
N GLU A 316 -25.52 -6.72 16.70
CA GLU A 316 -26.01 -8.08 16.86
C GLU A 316 -27.54 -8.10 16.93
N THR A 317 -28.21 -8.55 15.88
CA THR A 317 -29.55 -9.14 16.02
C THR A 317 -29.36 -10.59 16.46
N PRO A 318 -29.85 -11.00 17.64
CA PRO A 318 -29.60 -12.33 18.19
C PRO A 318 -30.57 -13.36 17.58
N ASN A 319 -30.46 -13.63 16.27
CA ASN A 319 -31.04 -14.83 15.66
C ASN A 319 -30.60 -15.02 14.19
N ALA A 320 -29.45 -15.67 13.98
CA ALA A 320 -29.17 -16.36 12.71
C ALA A 320 -28.16 -17.49 12.95
N LYS A 321 -28.63 -18.74 12.92
CA LYS A 321 -27.85 -19.97 13.13
C LYS A 321 -26.96 -20.38 11.94
N ASN A 322 -26.60 -19.47 11.04
CA ASN A 322 -25.73 -19.80 9.90
C ASN A 322 -24.50 -18.87 9.89
N ALA A 323 -23.34 -19.46 10.20
CA ALA A 323 -22.05 -18.80 10.13
C ALA A 323 -21.61 -18.61 8.67
N SER A 324 -22.10 -17.55 8.02
CA SER A 324 -21.48 -17.02 6.80
C SER A 324 -20.34 -16.08 7.17
N VAL A 325 -19.18 -16.28 6.52
CA VAL A 325 -18.05 -15.33 6.44
C VAL A 325 -18.61 -13.92 6.19
N PRO A 326 -18.08 -12.85 6.80
CA PRO A 326 -18.54 -11.51 6.49
C PRO A 326 -18.30 -11.24 5.02
N VAL A 327 -19.38 -11.25 4.25
CA VAL A 327 -19.42 -10.65 2.94
C VAL A 327 -19.30 -9.16 3.20
N VAL A 328 -18.12 -8.59 2.95
CA VAL A 328 -18.01 -7.14 2.78
C VAL A 328 -18.98 -6.81 1.67
N VAL A 329 -20.08 -6.16 2.03
CA VAL A 329 -21.11 -5.72 1.11
C VAL A 329 -20.40 -4.90 0.04
N CYS A 330 -20.43 -5.39 -1.21
CA CYS A 330 -20.10 -4.60 -2.37
C CYS A 330 -20.97 -3.35 -2.26
N SER A 331 -20.37 -2.19 -1.97
CA SER A 331 -21.07 -0.92 -2.13
C SER A 331 -21.63 -0.92 -3.53
N GLU A 332 -22.94 -0.71 -3.65
CA GLU A 332 -23.59 -0.53 -4.94
C GLU A 332 -22.75 0.43 -5.78
N ASP A 333 -22.41 0.00 -6.99
CA ASP A 333 -21.45 0.63 -7.90
C ASP A 333 -22.02 1.98 -8.40
N GLU A 334 -22.12 2.95 -7.51
CA GLU A 334 -22.25 4.36 -7.86
C GLU A 334 -20.90 4.76 -8.44
N GLY A 335 -20.78 4.63 -9.76
CA GLY A 335 -19.57 4.98 -10.50
C GLY A 335 -19.00 6.35 -10.10
N GLU A 336 -17.69 6.51 -10.34
CA GLU A 336 -16.94 7.68 -9.89
C GLU A 336 -17.63 9.02 -10.22
N THR A 337 -17.79 9.87 -9.20
CA THR A 337 -18.40 11.19 -9.38
C THR A 337 -17.48 12.14 -10.13
N THR A 338 -18.04 13.18 -10.78
CA THR A 338 -17.24 14.20 -11.48
C THR A 338 -16.22 14.87 -10.55
N LEU A 339 -16.59 15.13 -9.29
CA LEU A 339 -15.69 15.70 -8.29
C LEU A 339 -14.50 14.76 -8.01
N GLN A 340 -14.76 13.46 -7.84
CA GLN A 340 -13.71 12.46 -7.62
C GLN A 340 -12.77 12.35 -8.82
N SER A 341 -13.30 12.34 -10.04
CA SER A 341 -12.48 12.31 -11.25
C SER A 341 -11.60 13.57 -11.37
N MET A 342 -12.19 14.75 -11.17
CA MET A 342 -11.43 16.02 -11.18
C MET A 342 -10.36 16.06 -10.09
N ARG A 343 -10.68 15.53 -8.89
CA ARG A 343 -9.74 15.42 -7.78
C ARG A 343 -8.57 14.50 -8.14
N ARG A 344 -8.85 13.30 -8.63
CA ARG A 344 -7.82 12.33 -9.07
C ARG A 344 -6.91 12.93 -10.13
N GLU A 345 -7.47 13.61 -11.12
CA GLU A 345 -6.70 14.28 -12.17
C GLU A 345 -5.74 15.34 -11.59
N ALA A 346 -6.21 16.17 -10.65
CA ALA A 346 -5.36 17.15 -9.99
C ALA A 346 -4.24 16.49 -9.17
N VAL A 347 -4.54 15.39 -8.45
CA VAL A 347 -3.52 14.61 -7.73
C VAL A 347 -2.50 14.01 -8.68
N GLN A 348 -2.95 13.46 -9.81
CA GLN A 348 -2.08 12.90 -10.83
C GLN A 348 -1.16 13.99 -11.43
N ASP A 349 -1.67 15.20 -11.68
CA ASP A 349 -0.85 16.32 -12.16
C ASP A 349 0.24 16.74 -11.17
N VAL A 350 -0.10 16.79 -9.88
CA VAL A 350 0.85 17.11 -8.80
C VAL A 350 1.89 16.01 -8.67
N LEU A 351 1.45 14.75 -8.55
CA LEU A 351 2.34 13.60 -8.37
C LEU A 351 3.30 13.45 -9.54
N ARG A 352 2.78 13.51 -10.78
CA ARG A 352 3.59 13.47 -11.99
C ARG A 352 4.64 14.57 -11.99
N SER A 353 4.24 15.81 -11.69
CA SER A 353 5.17 16.96 -11.65
C SER A 353 6.21 16.81 -10.54
N HIS A 354 5.82 16.28 -9.38
CA HIS A 354 6.70 16.02 -8.25
C HIS A 354 7.77 14.97 -8.58
N ILE A 355 7.37 13.79 -9.05
CA ILE A 355 8.30 12.71 -9.44
C ILE A 355 9.30 13.21 -10.49
N GLN A 356 8.80 13.92 -11.51
CA GLN A 356 9.65 14.48 -12.56
C GLN A 356 10.66 15.49 -12.02
N GLU A 357 10.27 16.35 -11.06
CA GLU A 357 11.17 17.35 -10.51
C GLU A 357 12.20 16.75 -9.56
N VAL A 358 11.80 15.80 -8.70
CA VAL A 358 12.73 15.09 -7.80
C VAL A 358 13.77 14.33 -8.62
N LEU A 359 13.36 13.55 -9.62
CA LEU A 359 14.30 12.83 -10.49
C LEU A 359 15.21 13.77 -11.29
N ARG A 360 14.67 14.89 -11.78
CA ARG A 360 15.47 15.90 -12.48
C ARG A 360 16.56 16.45 -11.57
N LEU A 361 16.22 16.82 -10.33
CA LEU A 361 17.15 17.37 -9.34
C LEU A 361 18.19 16.34 -8.88
N LEU A 362 17.79 15.07 -8.68
CA LEU A 362 18.72 14.00 -8.32
C LEU A 362 19.78 13.73 -9.40
N ASN A 363 19.47 14.05 -10.66
CA ASN A 363 20.32 13.78 -11.81
C ASN A 363 20.81 15.06 -12.51
N GLU A 364 20.67 16.22 -11.85
CA GLU A 364 21.14 17.49 -12.38
C GLU A 364 22.67 17.52 -12.32
N ARG A 365 23.32 17.58 -13.48
CA ARG A 365 24.78 17.63 -13.55
C ARG A 365 25.26 19.02 -13.13
N ASP A 366 26.25 19.05 -12.25
CA ASP A 366 26.83 20.30 -11.79
C ASP A 366 27.74 20.91 -12.88
N GLU A 367 27.24 21.85 -13.69
CA GLU A 367 28.08 22.60 -14.65
C GLU A 367 29.24 23.35 -13.94
N ARG A 368 29.17 23.52 -12.61
CA ARG A 368 30.25 24.11 -11.80
C ARG A 368 31.43 23.16 -11.57
N ALA A 369 31.20 21.84 -11.58
CA ALA A 369 32.28 20.87 -11.44
C ALA A 369 33.13 20.79 -12.72
N GLU A 370 32.52 20.95 -13.90
CA GLU A 370 33.24 20.96 -15.18
C GLU A 370 34.08 22.23 -15.36
N THR A 371 33.56 23.40 -14.92
CA THR A 371 34.32 24.66 -14.99
C THR A 371 35.49 24.75 -14.01
N GLN A 372 35.44 24.06 -12.86
CA GLN A 372 36.59 23.94 -11.95
C GLN A 372 37.61 22.89 -12.41
N SER A 373 37.18 21.88 -13.18
CA SER A 373 38.06 20.82 -13.70
C SER A 373 38.80 21.20 -15.00
N LEU A 374 38.31 22.22 -15.72
CA LEU A 374 38.94 22.75 -16.94
C LEU A 374 39.84 23.98 -16.70
N GLY A 375 40.09 24.34 -15.44
CA GLY A 375 40.97 25.44 -15.04
C GLY A 375 42.47 25.15 -15.14
N VAL A 376 42.93 24.43 -16.17
CA VAL A 376 44.37 24.27 -16.45
C VAL A 376 44.59 24.29 -17.97
N HIS A 377 45.21 25.38 -18.43
CA HIS A 377 45.65 25.68 -19.80
C HIS A 377 44.56 25.88 -20.86
N PHE A 378 44.29 27.14 -21.24
CA PHE A 378 44.52 27.64 -22.61
C PHE A 378 44.56 29.17 -22.59
N SER A 379 45.76 29.72 -22.83
CA SER A 379 45.97 31.11 -23.21
C SER A 379 45.82 31.25 -24.73
N GLU A 380 45.40 32.45 -25.12
CA GLU A 380 45.53 33.09 -26.44
C GLU A 380 44.32 33.11 -27.40
N GLN A 381 43.70 34.30 -27.41
CA GLN A 381 43.39 35.16 -28.57
C GLN A 381 42.46 34.64 -29.69
N SER A 382 41.28 35.28 -29.83
CA SER A 382 40.72 35.91 -31.08
C SER A 382 39.19 36.15 -30.96
N PRO A 383 38.57 37.09 -31.72
CA PRO A 383 37.84 38.20 -31.10
C PRO A 383 36.30 38.10 -31.12
N THR A 384 35.72 38.79 -30.16
CA THR A 384 34.30 39.11 -29.95
C THR A 384 33.62 39.79 -31.14
N SER A 385 32.42 39.30 -31.50
CA SER A 385 31.39 40.08 -32.21
C SER A 385 30.50 40.83 -31.19
N PRO A 386 30.25 42.15 -31.34
CA PRO A 386 29.75 42.98 -30.25
C PRO A 386 28.23 43.23 -30.35
N LEU A 387 27.37 42.32 -29.90
CA LEU A 387 25.93 42.63 -29.76
C LEU A 387 25.17 41.95 -28.61
N GLN A 388 25.85 41.33 -27.63
CA GLN A 388 25.20 40.70 -26.46
C GLN A 388 25.83 41.09 -25.11
N LEU A 389 26.44 42.28 -25.05
CA LEU A 389 27.12 42.79 -23.86
C LEU A 389 26.48 44.07 -23.34
N ARG A 390 25.16 44.07 -23.18
CA ARG A 390 24.41 45.02 -22.34
C ARG A 390 23.11 44.37 -21.91
N ILE A 391 23.11 43.69 -20.76
CA ILE A 391 22.02 43.52 -19.76
C ILE A 391 22.54 42.54 -18.67
N ASN A 392 23.78 42.69 -18.18
CA ASN A 392 24.20 41.91 -16.99
C ASN A 392 25.22 42.60 -16.08
N GLU A 393 25.25 43.93 -16.10
CA GLU A 393 26.01 44.71 -15.12
C GLU A 393 25.06 45.71 -14.47
N ARG A 394 24.24 45.23 -13.52
CA ARG A 394 23.60 46.02 -12.45
C ARG A 394 22.74 45.14 -11.54
N LEU A 395 23.37 44.27 -10.76
CA LEU A 395 22.86 43.87 -9.44
C LEU A 395 24.06 43.49 -8.58
N GLY A 396 24.17 44.12 -7.41
CA GLY A 396 25.24 43.89 -6.44
C GLY A 396 25.26 42.45 -5.90
N PRO A 397 26.17 42.13 -4.96
CA PRO A 397 26.31 40.77 -4.44
C PRO A 397 24.98 40.34 -3.80
N ARG A 398 24.31 39.34 -4.39
CA ARG A 398 23.14 38.70 -3.77
C ARG A 398 23.66 37.96 -2.53
N THR A 399 23.29 38.47 -1.36
CA THR A 399 23.52 37.89 -0.03
C THR A 399 22.61 36.70 0.29
N THR A 400 21.86 36.17 -0.69
CA THR A 400 21.03 34.98 -0.50
C THR A 400 21.88 33.73 -0.67
N PRO A 401 21.91 32.82 0.32
CA PRO A 401 22.58 31.53 0.16
C PRO A 401 22.02 30.77 -1.05
N PRO A 402 22.83 29.89 -1.69
CA PRO A 402 22.33 29.05 -2.78
C PRO A 402 21.15 28.20 -2.30
N PRO A 403 20.20 27.87 -3.20
CA PRO A 403 19.07 27.01 -2.85
C PRO A 403 19.58 25.63 -2.41
N PRO A 404 18.92 24.97 -1.45
CA PRO A 404 19.32 23.65 -0.96
C PRO A 404 19.23 22.61 -2.07
N ARG A 405 20.15 21.65 -2.07
CA ARG A 405 20.22 20.56 -3.06
C ARG A 405 20.26 19.18 -2.43
N PHE A 406 20.07 18.14 -3.24
CA PHE A 406 20.16 16.75 -2.76
C PHE A 406 21.59 16.33 -2.41
N GLU A 407 22.61 16.96 -3.00
CA GLU A 407 24.01 16.74 -2.63
C GLU A 407 24.27 17.20 -1.19
N ASP A 408 23.67 18.32 -0.77
CA ASP A 408 23.77 18.82 0.61
C ASP A 408 23.17 17.80 1.60
N VAL A 409 22.13 17.07 1.18
CA VAL A 409 21.50 15.99 1.97
C VAL A 409 22.43 14.80 2.13
N ASP A 410 23.22 14.47 1.11
CA ASP A 410 24.18 13.35 1.13
C ASP A 410 25.37 13.64 2.04
N ASP A 411 25.86 14.88 2.00
CA ASP A 411 27.00 15.37 2.78
C ASP A 411 26.64 15.62 4.25
N ALA A 412 25.36 15.83 4.57
CA ALA A 412 24.92 16.14 5.91
C ALA A 412 25.03 14.96 6.89
N SER A 413 25.03 15.29 8.19
CA SER A 413 25.00 14.30 9.26
C SER A 413 23.65 13.56 9.31
N PRO A 414 23.57 12.30 9.77
CA PRO A 414 22.32 11.52 9.83
C PRO A 414 21.15 12.22 10.56
N ASP A 415 21.46 13.15 11.46
CA ASP A 415 20.49 13.92 12.23
C ASP A 415 19.93 15.14 11.51
N GLU A 416 20.61 15.64 10.47
CA GLU A 416 20.27 16.85 9.71
C GLU A 416 19.67 16.54 8.34
N ARG A 417 19.92 15.35 7.78
CA ARG A 417 19.47 14.99 6.40
C ARG A 417 17.96 15.13 6.22
N GLN A 418 17.15 14.84 7.24
CA GLN A 418 15.70 14.92 7.14
C GLN A 418 15.21 16.37 7.05
N LYS A 419 15.88 17.27 7.76
CA LYS A 419 15.60 18.71 7.67
C LYS A 419 15.97 19.21 6.28
N LEU A 420 17.19 18.94 5.81
CA LEU A 420 17.65 19.38 4.49
C LEU A 420 16.80 18.80 3.36
N LEU A 421 16.34 17.55 3.47
CA LEU A 421 15.39 17.00 2.51
C LEU A 421 14.09 17.81 2.45
N MET A 422 13.55 18.19 3.61
CA MET A 422 12.35 19.03 3.66
C MET A 422 12.62 20.46 3.18
N ASP A 423 13.81 21.01 3.43
CA ASP A 423 14.25 22.30 2.88
C ASP A 423 14.24 22.23 1.34
N VAL A 424 14.83 21.19 0.74
CA VAL A 424 14.76 20.94 -0.72
C VAL A 424 13.31 20.83 -1.20
N TYR A 425 12.46 20.12 -0.45
CA TYR A 425 11.08 19.89 -0.85
C TYR A 425 10.24 21.16 -0.85
N PHE A 426 10.31 21.96 0.21
CA PHE A 426 9.51 23.18 0.35
C PHE A 426 10.10 24.39 -0.38
N GLU A 427 11.43 24.51 -0.47
CA GLU A 427 12.08 25.68 -1.07
C GLU A 427 12.37 25.51 -2.58
N VAL A 428 12.50 24.27 -3.07
CA VAL A 428 12.87 24.01 -4.48
C VAL A 428 11.81 23.20 -5.22
N VAL A 429 11.39 22.05 -4.69
CA VAL A 429 10.47 21.14 -5.39
C VAL A 429 9.07 21.76 -5.47
N ARG A 430 8.45 22.08 -4.34
CA ARG A 430 7.08 22.59 -4.26
C ARG A 430 6.86 23.86 -5.11
N PRO A 431 7.71 24.91 -5.06
CA PRO A 431 7.52 26.13 -5.85
C PRO A 431 7.55 25.89 -7.36
N ARG A 432 8.16 24.80 -7.83
CA ARG A 432 8.18 24.40 -9.25
C ARG A 432 7.03 23.46 -9.59
N VAL A 433 6.68 22.55 -8.68
CA VAL A 433 5.65 21.53 -8.87
C VAL A 433 4.26 22.14 -8.88
N VAL A 434 3.90 22.97 -7.90
CA VAL A 434 2.53 23.47 -7.73
C VAL A 434 2.09 24.32 -8.93
N PRO A 435 2.87 25.31 -9.42
CA PRO A 435 2.48 26.08 -10.61
C PRO A 435 2.44 25.23 -11.88
N ARG A 436 3.38 24.28 -12.03
CA ARG A 436 3.44 23.40 -13.20
C ARG A 436 2.24 22.44 -13.26
N ALA A 437 1.80 21.93 -12.12
CA ALA A 437 0.61 21.11 -12.01
C ALA A 437 -0.65 21.92 -12.33
N ALA A 438 -0.78 23.13 -11.76
CA ALA A 438 -1.89 24.03 -12.07
C ALA A 438 -1.98 24.37 -13.56
N PHE A 439 -0.84 24.72 -14.18
CA PHE A 439 -0.79 25.00 -15.63
C PHE A 439 -1.18 23.77 -16.47
N SER A 440 -0.81 22.56 -16.04
CA SER A 440 -1.21 21.31 -16.71
C SER A 440 -2.73 21.13 -16.69
N ALA A 441 -3.36 21.39 -15.54
CA ALA A 441 -4.81 21.32 -15.37
C ALA A 441 -5.53 22.38 -16.22
N ASP A 442 -5.06 23.64 -16.21
CA ASP A 442 -5.63 24.72 -17.02
C ASP A 442 -5.55 24.44 -18.53
N ARG A 443 -4.42 23.90 -18.98
CA ARG A 443 -4.26 23.47 -20.38
C ARG A 443 -5.24 22.34 -20.73
N ARG A 444 -5.48 21.38 -19.82
CA ARG A 444 -6.47 20.32 -20.04
C ARG A 444 -7.89 20.89 -20.13
N ALA A 445 -8.25 21.81 -19.21
CA ALA A 445 -9.55 22.46 -19.19
C ALA A 445 -9.84 23.27 -20.46
N SER A 446 -8.84 24.01 -20.96
CA SER A 446 -8.94 24.81 -22.20
C SER A 446 -9.07 23.96 -23.47
N LEU A 447 -8.50 22.75 -23.51
CA LEU A 447 -8.65 21.82 -24.63
C LEU A 447 -10.00 21.07 -24.62
N GLY A 448 -10.63 20.91 -23.45
CA GLY A 448 -11.93 20.24 -23.28
C GLY A 448 -13.15 21.01 -23.81
N GLY A 449 -12.99 22.27 -24.22
CA GLY A 449 -14.05 23.12 -24.77
C GLY A 449 -14.26 23.03 -26.29
N GLY A 450 -13.40 22.31 -27.02
CA GLY A 450 -13.52 22.09 -28.47
C GLY A 450 -13.82 20.63 -28.79
N GLN A 451 -14.73 20.38 -29.73
CA GLN A 451 -15.05 19.03 -30.22
C GLN A 451 -13.78 18.22 -30.48
N ARG A 452 -13.65 17.08 -29.79
CA ARG A 452 -12.58 16.10 -29.96
C ARG A 452 -12.56 15.62 -31.42
N PRO A 453 -11.46 15.77 -32.19
CA PRO A 453 -11.27 14.94 -33.37
C PRO A 453 -11.17 13.50 -32.87
N GLN A 454 -11.99 12.63 -33.45
CA GLN A 454 -11.93 11.20 -33.17
C GLN A 454 -10.47 10.71 -33.29
N SER A 455 -10.03 10.00 -32.26
CA SER A 455 -8.75 9.32 -32.19
C SER A 455 -8.50 8.53 -33.49
N LEU A 456 -7.45 8.91 -34.22
CA LEU A 456 -6.91 8.09 -35.30
C LEU A 456 -6.29 6.81 -34.71
N PRO A 457 -6.41 5.66 -35.40
CA PRO A 457 -5.89 4.40 -34.90
C PRO A 457 -4.36 4.42 -34.84
N SER A 458 -3.83 3.93 -33.73
CA SER A 458 -2.41 3.64 -33.55
C SER A 458 -1.93 2.69 -34.65
N MET A 459 -1.04 3.19 -35.51
CA MET A 459 -0.35 2.42 -36.53
C MET A 459 0.61 1.44 -35.85
N ARG A 460 0.15 0.20 -35.67
CA ARG A 460 0.98 -0.93 -35.24
C ARG A 460 1.77 -1.43 -36.44
N GLY A 461 3.06 -1.09 -36.48
CA GLY A 461 4.01 -1.66 -37.43
C GLY A 461 4.52 -3.02 -36.96
N GLY A 462 4.42 -4.03 -37.84
CA GLY A 462 5.39 -5.13 -37.92
C GLY A 462 5.07 -6.41 -37.14
N GLU A 463 4.10 -7.19 -37.62
CA GLU A 463 4.10 -8.64 -37.39
C GLU A 463 5.26 -9.27 -38.15
N ARG A 464 6.19 -9.92 -37.43
CA ARG A 464 7.03 -10.98 -37.99
C ARG A 464 6.71 -12.28 -37.29
N SER A 465 5.93 -13.09 -37.99
CA SER A 465 5.73 -14.51 -37.76
C SER A 465 7.06 -15.26 -37.67
N ILE A 466 7.25 -16.03 -36.59
CA ILE A 466 8.15 -17.17 -36.59
C ILE A 466 7.31 -18.42 -36.33
N SER A 467 7.32 -19.26 -37.36
CA SER A 467 6.69 -20.55 -37.55
C SER A 467 6.85 -21.54 -36.39
N ARG A 468 5.75 -22.20 -36.03
CA ARG A 468 5.76 -23.56 -35.46
C ARG A 468 4.79 -24.46 -36.24
N GLY A 469 5.30 -25.57 -36.73
CA GLY A 469 4.56 -26.79 -37.04
C GLY A 469 5.53 -27.97 -36.96
N PRO A 470 5.07 -29.22 -37.13
CA PRO A 470 3.73 -29.75 -36.89
C PRO A 470 3.74 -31.07 -36.06
N SER A 471 2.59 -31.51 -35.54
CA SER A 471 2.36 -32.93 -35.20
C SER A 471 0.84 -33.19 -35.18
N MET A 472 0.30 -33.72 -36.28
CA MET A 472 -0.11 -35.14 -36.47
C MET A 472 -1.28 -35.56 -35.58
N ALA A 473 -2.46 -35.66 -36.19
CA ALA A 473 -3.60 -36.44 -35.72
C ALA A 473 -3.37 -37.94 -35.98
N PRO A 474 -4.20 -38.84 -35.39
CA PRO A 474 -5.35 -39.32 -36.16
C PRO A 474 -6.67 -39.50 -35.38
N ARG A 475 -7.76 -39.40 -36.15
CA ARG A 475 -9.18 -39.79 -35.93
C ARG A 475 -9.35 -41.35 -35.95
N PRO A 476 -10.57 -41.96 -35.90
CA PRO A 476 -11.92 -41.55 -35.41
C PRO A 476 -12.69 -42.66 -34.60
N GLY A 477 -13.89 -42.36 -34.10
CA GLY A 477 -14.89 -43.40 -33.74
C GLY A 477 -16.22 -42.84 -33.22
N SER A 478 -17.31 -43.09 -33.95
CA SER A 478 -18.67 -42.55 -33.79
C SER A 478 -19.62 -43.54 -33.10
N SER A 479 -20.61 -43.06 -32.33
CA SER A 479 -22.00 -43.57 -32.09
C SER A 479 -22.60 -42.73 -30.93
N ARG A 480 -23.60 -41.85 -31.01
CA ARG A 480 -24.97 -41.78 -31.57
C ARG A 480 -26.05 -42.50 -30.71
N GLY A 481 -27.02 -41.70 -30.23
CA GLY A 481 -28.34 -42.09 -29.68
C GLY A 481 -28.42 -42.00 -28.15
N GLY A 482 -29.43 -41.43 -27.49
CA GLY A 482 -30.74 -40.90 -27.88
C GLY A 482 -31.49 -40.46 -26.59
N SER A 483 -32.42 -39.51 -26.75
CA SER A 483 -33.30 -38.95 -25.72
C SER A 483 -34.30 -39.97 -25.15
N SER A 484 -34.71 -39.83 -23.88
CA SER A 484 -36.10 -39.52 -23.47
C SER A 484 -36.47 -39.92 -22.01
N THR A 485 -37.15 -38.99 -21.34
CA THR A 485 -38.32 -39.10 -20.43
C THR A 485 -38.38 -40.12 -19.28
N GLY A 486 -38.76 -39.62 -18.09
CA GLY A 486 -39.14 -40.40 -16.89
C GLY A 486 -40.44 -41.22 -17.04
N PRO A 487 -40.93 -41.89 -15.97
CA PRO A 487 -41.70 -41.19 -14.92
C PRO A 487 -41.59 -41.74 -13.47
N VAL A 488 -42.41 -41.09 -12.63
CA VAL A 488 -42.78 -41.15 -11.19
C VAL A 488 -43.21 -42.50 -10.60
N ALA A 489 -42.94 -42.71 -9.29
CA ALA A 489 -43.78 -43.30 -8.20
C ALA A 489 -42.89 -43.48 -6.94
N ASP A 490 -43.15 -42.79 -5.82
CA ASP A 490 -43.98 -43.17 -4.65
C ASP A 490 -43.49 -44.41 -3.88
N ASP A 491 -43.10 -44.22 -2.60
CA ASP A 491 -43.52 -45.04 -1.45
C ASP A 491 -43.00 -44.50 -0.10
N ASP A 492 -43.85 -44.70 0.90
CA ASP A 492 -43.98 -44.09 2.24
C ASP A 492 -43.14 -44.72 3.38
N GLU A 493 -43.11 -43.98 4.51
CA GLU A 493 -43.10 -44.40 5.95
C GLU A 493 -41.84 -45.10 6.54
N GLU A 494 -41.43 -44.97 7.83
CA GLU A 494 -42.09 -44.56 9.08
C GLU A 494 -41.05 -44.32 10.23
N SER A 495 -41.41 -43.47 11.22
CA SER A 495 -41.15 -43.55 12.70
C SER A 495 -39.69 -43.49 13.25
N ASP A 496 -39.36 -42.97 14.45
CA ASP A 496 -40.16 -42.58 15.63
C ASP A 496 -39.38 -41.67 16.63
N ALA A 497 -40.16 -40.91 17.41
CA ALA A 497 -40.01 -40.42 18.80
C ALA A 497 -38.71 -39.75 19.33
N GLU A 498 -38.85 -38.55 19.92
CA GLU A 498 -38.94 -38.36 21.40
C GLU A 498 -39.38 -36.92 21.78
N VAL A 499 -40.23 -36.84 22.81
CA VAL A 499 -40.83 -35.63 23.40
C VAL A 499 -40.58 -35.65 24.91
N ALA A 500 -40.12 -34.54 25.50
CA ALA A 500 -40.24 -34.21 26.93
C ALA A 500 -40.19 -32.68 27.07
N VAL A 501 -41.33 -31.98 27.09
CA VAL A 501 -42.16 -31.57 28.24
C VAL A 501 -41.44 -30.70 29.27
N ALA A 502 -41.92 -29.45 29.32
CA ALA A 502 -41.58 -28.39 30.26
C ALA A 502 -42.16 -28.64 31.66
N VAL A 503 -41.46 -28.12 32.68
CA VAL A 503 -42.01 -27.87 34.01
C VAL A 503 -41.63 -26.44 34.42
N ALA A 504 -42.65 -25.65 34.75
CA ALA A 504 -42.56 -24.32 35.35
C ALA A 504 -42.96 -24.39 36.83
N SER A 505 -42.80 -23.26 37.53
CA SER A 505 -43.06 -22.92 38.95
C SER A 505 -41.74 -22.83 39.75
N ASP A 506 -41.48 -21.86 40.63
CA ASP A 506 -42.35 -20.93 41.36
C ASP A 506 -41.51 -19.74 41.91
N VAL A 507 -42.25 -18.76 42.45
CA VAL A 507 -41.94 -17.42 42.96
C VAL A 507 -41.09 -17.39 44.25
N GLY A 508 -40.33 -16.31 44.44
CA GLY A 508 -39.80 -15.89 45.75
C GLY A 508 -38.83 -14.73 45.62
N GLY A 509 -39.31 -13.51 45.85
CA GLY A 509 -38.49 -12.30 45.93
C GLY A 509 -38.08 -11.99 47.37
N GLU A 510 -36.94 -11.34 47.54
CA GLU A 510 -36.64 -10.48 48.69
C GLU A 510 -35.78 -9.30 48.20
N ASP A 511 -36.30 -8.10 48.47
CA ASP A 511 -35.66 -6.81 48.25
C ASP A 511 -34.66 -6.51 49.37
N GLU A 512 -33.48 -5.97 49.03
CA GLU A 512 -32.77 -5.05 49.93
C GLU A 512 -32.26 -3.84 49.13
N GLU A 513 -32.91 -2.70 49.37
CA GLU A 513 -32.46 -1.36 49.03
C GLU A 513 -31.37 -0.90 50.00
N VAL A 514 -30.24 -0.35 49.54
CA VAL A 514 -29.60 0.80 50.22
C VAL A 514 -28.80 1.70 49.23
N GLN A 515 -29.33 2.92 49.07
CA GLN A 515 -28.68 4.23 48.88
C GLN A 515 -27.98 4.61 47.56
N ALA A 516 -28.66 5.53 46.89
CA ALA A 516 -28.11 6.50 45.96
C ALA A 516 -27.23 7.54 46.68
N GLU A 517 -26.05 7.80 46.13
CA GLU A 517 -25.39 9.09 46.28
C GLU A 517 -25.00 9.65 44.90
N ASN A 518 -25.41 10.89 44.70
CA ASN A 518 -25.33 11.65 43.46
C ASN A 518 -23.87 11.88 43.03
N GLY A 519 -23.52 11.34 41.86
CA GLY A 519 -22.33 11.72 41.13
C GLY A 519 -22.58 11.55 39.64
N VAL A 520 -23.19 12.56 39.01
CA VAL A 520 -23.44 12.61 37.56
C VAL A 520 -22.11 12.34 36.82
N PRO A 521 -21.95 11.22 36.09
CA PRO A 521 -20.80 11.07 35.23
C PRO A 521 -21.04 11.96 34.01
N MET A 522 -20.23 13.02 33.89
CA MET A 522 -20.15 13.80 32.66
C MET A 522 -19.84 12.84 31.50
N ASN A 523 -20.82 12.64 30.63
CA ASN A 523 -20.69 11.88 29.39
C ASN A 523 -19.49 12.39 28.59
N ALA A 524 -18.51 11.52 28.38
CA ALA A 524 -17.39 11.71 27.46
C ALA A 524 -17.82 11.54 25.99
N THR A 525 -18.96 12.15 25.62
CA THR A 525 -19.35 12.44 24.23
C THR A 525 -18.88 13.83 23.79
N ALA A 526 -18.10 14.52 24.63
CA ALA A 526 -17.59 15.87 24.37
C ALA A 526 -16.45 15.95 23.34
N ALA A 527 -15.96 14.83 22.79
CA ALA A 527 -14.98 14.82 21.69
C ALA A 527 -15.61 14.78 20.29
N THR A 528 -16.91 14.48 20.16
CA THR A 528 -17.62 14.41 18.87
C THR A 528 -18.73 15.45 18.70
N ASN A 529 -18.92 16.36 19.67
CA ASN A 529 -19.94 17.42 19.57
C ASN A 529 -19.50 18.79 20.09
N ARG A 530 -18.41 19.34 19.54
CA ARG A 530 -18.32 20.81 19.32
C ARG A 530 -18.89 21.16 17.94
N ARG A 531 -20.15 20.81 17.71
CA ARG A 531 -20.93 21.24 16.54
C ARG A 531 -21.58 22.58 16.83
N GLY A 532 -20.89 23.63 16.39
CA GLY A 532 -21.39 24.99 16.27
C GLY A 532 -20.96 25.64 14.95
N ARG A 533 -20.87 24.83 13.88
CA ARG A 533 -20.83 25.22 12.46
C ARG A 533 -20.88 23.93 11.66
N SER A 534 -21.81 23.84 10.71
CA SER A 534 -21.87 22.76 9.73
C SER A 534 -20.59 22.81 8.86
N ARG A 535 -19.49 22.20 9.31
CA ARG A 535 -18.28 22.03 8.49
C ARG A 535 -18.59 20.95 7.45
N MET A 536 -18.53 21.31 6.17
CA MET A 536 -18.61 20.33 5.09
C MET A 536 -17.51 19.26 5.27
N PRO A 537 -17.74 17.99 4.92
CA PRO A 537 -16.70 16.95 4.96
C PRO A 537 -15.46 17.31 4.15
N LEU A 538 -14.32 16.69 4.47
CA LEU A 538 -13.06 16.88 3.78
C LEU A 538 -13.18 16.49 2.30
N SER A 539 -14.00 15.46 2.00
CA SER A 539 -14.26 14.98 0.65
C SER A 539 -14.87 16.05 -0.26
N SER A 540 -15.61 17.00 0.32
CA SER A 540 -16.27 18.08 -0.41
C SER A 540 -15.48 19.38 -0.37
N GLN A 541 -14.37 19.44 0.36
CA GLN A 541 -13.54 20.64 0.41
C GLN A 541 -12.85 20.86 -0.93
N PRO A 542 -12.85 22.08 -1.49
CA PRO A 542 -11.97 22.39 -2.61
C PRO A 542 -10.52 22.25 -2.13
N ALA A 543 -9.69 21.54 -2.88
CA ALA A 543 -8.27 21.41 -2.58
C ALA A 543 -7.49 21.87 -3.81
N SER A 544 -6.63 22.86 -3.62
CA SER A 544 -5.71 23.35 -4.63
C SER A 544 -4.60 22.33 -4.90
N HIS A 545 -3.82 22.56 -5.96
CA HIS A 545 -2.61 21.77 -6.22
C HIS A 545 -1.60 21.84 -5.07
N ASP A 546 -1.59 22.95 -4.32
CA ASP A 546 -0.75 23.12 -3.14
C ASP A 546 -1.24 22.28 -1.95
N ASP A 547 -2.55 22.32 -1.67
CA ASP A 547 -3.18 21.46 -0.65
C ASP A 547 -2.87 19.98 -0.94
N ILE A 548 -2.99 19.58 -2.20
CA ILE A 548 -2.71 18.22 -2.66
C ILE A 548 -1.24 17.86 -2.44
N TRP A 549 -0.30 18.73 -2.83
CA TRP A 549 1.13 18.44 -2.68
C TRP A 549 1.51 18.27 -1.19
N CYS A 550 1.06 19.18 -0.33
CA CYS A 550 1.30 19.07 1.11
C CYS A 550 0.66 17.80 1.68
N THR A 551 -0.55 17.45 1.25
CA THR A 551 -1.25 16.24 1.69
C THR A 551 -0.50 14.97 1.26
N LEU A 552 0.02 14.91 0.03
CA LEU A 552 0.80 13.77 -0.46
C LEU A 552 2.09 13.55 0.35
N VAL A 553 2.85 14.62 0.62
CA VAL A 553 4.09 14.54 1.41
C VAL A 553 3.78 14.13 2.86
N PHE A 554 2.79 14.77 3.49
CA PHE A 554 2.32 14.41 4.82
C PHE A 554 1.88 12.94 4.91
N ARG A 555 1.03 12.52 3.98
CA ARG A 555 0.54 11.15 3.89
C ARG A 555 1.68 10.15 3.72
N MET A 556 2.65 10.44 2.85
CA MET A 556 3.82 9.59 2.65
C MET A 556 4.59 9.37 3.94
N ILE A 557 4.83 10.44 4.71
CA ILE A 557 5.51 10.34 6.01
C ILE A 557 4.70 9.47 6.97
N CYS A 558 3.40 9.75 7.14
CA CYS A 558 2.52 8.97 8.02
C CYS A 558 2.41 7.50 7.61
N TRP A 559 2.30 7.22 6.31
CA TRP A 559 2.19 5.87 5.77
C TRP A 559 3.46 5.05 6.02
N LEU A 560 4.64 5.66 5.82
CA LEU A 560 5.93 5.03 6.12
C LEU A 560 6.18 4.90 7.63
N MET A 561 5.59 5.76 8.47
CA MET A 561 5.61 5.61 9.93
C MET A 561 4.73 4.45 10.38
N LEU A 562 3.58 4.25 9.71
CA LEU A 562 2.59 3.22 10.06
C LEU A 562 3.01 1.82 9.61
N HIS A 563 3.59 1.68 8.41
CA HIS A 563 3.92 0.37 7.84
C HIS A 563 5.41 0.04 8.00
N ASP A 564 5.70 -1.21 8.36
CA ASP A 564 7.05 -1.75 8.54
C ASP A 564 7.37 -2.80 7.47
N PHE A 565 8.66 -2.90 7.14
CA PHE A 565 9.21 -3.88 6.20
C PHE A 565 10.39 -4.60 6.84
N ASN A 566 10.69 -5.81 6.38
CA ASN A 566 11.98 -6.39 6.65
C ASN A 566 13.03 -5.69 5.79
N LYS A 567 14.09 -5.15 6.40
CA LYS A 567 15.17 -4.47 5.67
C LYS A 567 15.89 -5.34 4.63
N LEU A 568 15.83 -6.67 4.80
CA LEU A 568 16.44 -7.65 3.90
C LEU A 568 15.45 -8.18 2.84
N ASP A 569 14.16 -7.89 3.01
CA ASP A 569 13.14 -8.24 2.02
C ASP A 569 13.24 -7.25 0.86
N ARG A 570 13.46 -7.80 -0.33
CA ARG A 570 13.48 -7.10 -1.60
C ARG A 570 12.73 -7.95 -2.58
N GLN A 571 11.88 -7.31 -3.38
CA GLN A 571 11.11 -8.03 -4.36
C GLN A 571 12.02 -8.57 -5.46
N LEU A 572 11.81 -9.84 -5.79
CA LEU A 572 12.46 -10.53 -6.90
C LEU A 572 11.46 -10.69 -8.05
N PRO A 573 11.90 -10.82 -9.31
CA PRO A 573 11.02 -10.96 -10.46
C PRO A 573 10.15 -12.21 -10.36
N LYS A 574 8.86 -12.01 -10.02
CA LYS A 574 7.86 -13.07 -9.90
C LYS A 574 6.43 -12.57 -10.15
N SER A 575 6.25 -11.35 -10.65
CA SER A 575 4.94 -10.73 -10.87
C SER A 575 4.02 -11.59 -11.75
N GLU A 576 4.60 -12.30 -12.73
CA GLU A 576 3.94 -13.22 -13.64
C GLU A 576 3.40 -14.49 -12.97
N LEU A 577 3.77 -14.76 -11.71
CA LEU A 577 3.30 -15.91 -10.94
C LEU A 577 2.05 -15.61 -10.12
N LEU A 578 1.57 -14.36 -10.10
CA LEU A 578 0.29 -14.05 -9.49
C LEU A 578 -0.82 -14.83 -10.19
N GLY A 579 -1.60 -15.59 -9.43
CA GLY A 579 -2.62 -16.48 -9.97
C GLY A 579 -2.10 -17.79 -10.60
N SER A 580 -0.78 -18.02 -10.61
CA SER A 580 -0.18 -19.23 -11.19
C SER A 580 -0.67 -20.51 -10.52
N ARG A 581 -1.21 -21.43 -11.32
CA ARG A 581 -1.69 -22.75 -10.88
C ARG A 581 -0.64 -23.85 -11.01
N VAL A 582 0.64 -23.51 -11.23
CA VAL A 582 1.74 -24.49 -11.30
C VAL A 582 1.79 -25.26 -9.98
N PRO A 583 1.62 -26.60 -10.00
CA PRO A 583 1.62 -27.40 -8.79
C PRO A 583 3.03 -27.47 -8.21
N VAL A 584 3.12 -27.38 -6.88
CA VAL A 584 4.36 -27.54 -6.12
C VAL A 584 4.11 -28.51 -4.96
N TYR A 585 5.15 -29.25 -4.61
CA TYR A 585 5.11 -30.26 -3.55
C TYR A 585 5.90 -29.78 -2.34
N ILE A 586 5.42 -30.10 -1.14
CA ILE A 586 6.10 -29.77 0.12
C ILE A 586 6.53 -31.08 0.78
N THR A 587 7.83 -31.19 1.07
CA THR A 587 8.48 -32.36 1.68
C THR A 587 9.20 -32.02 2.97
#